data_AF-A0A372DRM5-F1
#
_entry.id   AF-A0A372DRM5-F1
#
_cell.length_a   1.000
_cell.length_b   1.000
_cell.length_c   1.000
_cell.angle_alpha   90.00
_cell.angle_beta   90.00
_cell.angle_gamma   90.00
#
_symmetry.space_group_name_H-M   'P 1'
#
loop_
_entity.id
_entity.type
_entity.pdbx_description
1 polymer ?
#
loop_
_entity_poly.entity_id
_entity_poly.type
_entity_poly.pdbx_seq_one_letter_code
_entity_poly.pdbx_strand_id
1 'polypeptide(L)'
;MTFIDKLHRATQSRGSLLCLSLDPSSDFLEAAVADIAAGVDRPLTALGDWLRTMVAQTADLVCAYKVAIDPYLLFGAAGLALLEDLLRHTIPAELPVILDAKHADWINSGLFARTAFDRWQVDAVTIVPFSGQDHAAPFLLQADRALFALCYTENPSARVLQDPAPDAEPRYLSLAREVQTWGIPSQMGLELEAADPEILRRLRAVAPEAPILLRGAWSGAGLATVDYSQDLDKATGDRLDANLRQTLQAGLAADGDGLIVLVPRAALSHPEPRRQITQLRDRLTQAQAAVCGPIAEACPLWLPAPASTNTSAHPHAELIVQLFDLGCILFGDYVQASGATFPYYVDLRQIISNPQVFHKILLAYADRVAPLTFDRLAGIPYGSLPTATGLALHLNRPMIFPRKEVKAHGTQRVVEGNFTPGETAVVVDDILISGKSAIEGIGKLESVGLRVTDLVVFIDHNTGAKERLAAKGYRSHAVLTLGEIADTLFAANKIAEPQYTALKAIDHA
;
A
#
# COMPACT_ATOMS: atom_id res chain seq x y z
N MET A 1 9.11 1.68 -6.26
CA MET A 1 7.90 1.33 -5.49
C MET A 1 7.35 2.65 -5.00
N THR A 2 6.07 2.97 -5.24
CA THR A 2 5.53 4.28 -4.86
C THR A 2 5.37 4.39 -3.33
N PHE A 3 5.25 5.61 -2.81
CA PHE A 3 4.88 5.86 -1.42
C PHE A 3 3.62 5.08 -1.00
N ILE A 4 2.57 5.07 -1.84
CA ILE A 4 1.32 4.36 -1.56
C ILE A 4 1.51 2.83 -1.54
N ASP A 5 2.26 2.27 -2.49
CA ASP A 5 2.56 0.82 -2.46
C ASP A 5 3.32 0.44 -1.18
N LYS A 6 4.27 1.29 -0.77
CA LYS A 6 5.08 1.11 0.44
C LYS A 6 4.22 1.20 1.69
N LEU A 7 3.31 2.18 1.76
CA LEU A 7 2.35 2.35 2.84
C LEU A 7 1.38 1.17 2.95
N HIS A 8 0.73 0.75 1.85
CA HIS A 8 -0.18 -0.39 1.86
C HIS A 8 0.55 -1.69 2.30
N ARG A 9 1.77 -1.94 1.80
CA ARG A 9 2.60 -3.07 2.24
C ARG A 9 2.93 -2.98 3.75
N ALA A 10 3.26 -1.80 4.26
CA ALA A 10 3.54 -1.58 5.68
C ALA A 10 2.29 -1.76 6.56
N THR A 11 1.16 -1.18 6.19
CA THR A 11 -0.15 -1.33 6.84
C THR A 11 -0.56 -2.79 6.92
N GLN A 12 -0.52 -3.52 5.81
CA GLN A 12 -0.92 -4.94 5.75
C GLN A 12 0.02 -5.84 6.54
N SER A 13 1.34 -5.70 6.36
CA SER A 13 2.34 -6.57 7.04
C SER A 13 2.37 -6.42 8.57
N ARG A 14 1.89 -5.29 9.09
CA ARG A 14 1.94 -4.95 10.53
C ARG A 14 0.57 -4.81 11.18
N GLY A 15 -0.52 -4.92 10.40
CA GLY A 15 -1.90 -4.78 10.87
C GLY A 15 -2.20 -3.43 11.54
N SER A 16 -1.59 -2.35 11.04
CA SER A 16 -1.50 -1.06 11.75
C SER A 16 -1.72 0.12 10.83
N LEU A 17 -2.46 1.12 11.28
CA LEU A 17 -2.55 2.46 10.65
C LEU A 17 -1.71 3.51 11.41
N LEU A 18 -0.94 3.10 12.43
CA LEU A 18 -0.17 4.03 13.26
C LEU A 18 1.05 4.56 12.55
N CYS A 19 1.26 5.86 12.63
CA CYS A 19 2.49 6.55 12.25
C CYS A 19 3.18 7.12 13.50
N LEU A 20 4.47 6.87 13.68
CA LEU A 20 5.22 7.43 14.83
C LEU A 20 5.93 8.73 14.46
N SER A 21 5.77 9.77 15.28
CA SER A 21 6.56 10.99 15.20
C SER A 21 7.92 10.77 15.89
N LEU A 22 9.02 10.78 15.14
CA LEU A 22 10.39 10.72 15.70
C LEU A 22 10.90 12.12 16.07
N ASP A 23 10.07 12.84 16.82
CA ASP A 23 10.28 14.23 17.22
C ASP A 23 10.46 14.27 18.75
N PRO A 24 11.60 14.75 19.28
CA PRO A 24 11.83 14.78 20.73
C PRO A 24 10.81 15.65 21.46
N SER A 25 10.67 15.49 22.79
CA SER A 25 9.70 16.25 23.60
C SER A 25 10.04 17.75 23.69
N SER A 26 9.06 18.59 24.04
CA SER A 26 9.30 20.04 24.16
C SER A 26 10.23 20.34 25.33
N ASP A 27 10.00 19.68 26.47
CA ASP A 27 10.83 19.72 27.67
C ASP A 27 12.29 19.33 27.36
N PHE A 28 12.51 18.34 26.49
CA PHE A 28 13.85 17.96 26.02
C PHE A 28 14.49 19.07 25.18
N LEU A 29 13.74 19.69 24.26
CA LEU A 29 14.25 20.78 23.42
C LEU A 29 14.56 22.04 24.25
N GLU A 30 13.70 22.39 25.21
CA GLU A 30 13.92 23.50 26.15
C GLU A 30 15.17 23.29 27.01
N ALA A 31 15.37 22.07 27.54
CA ALA A 31 16.61 21.72 28.24
C ALA A 31 17.84 21.76 27.31
N ALA A 32 17.70 21.27 26.07
CA ALA A 32 18.79 21.26 25.08
C ALA A 32 19.24 22.68 24.71
N VAL A 33 18.33 23.67 24.61
CA VAL A 33 18.70 25.07 24.33
C VAL A 33 19.72 25.61 25.35
N ALA A 34 19.55 25.30 26.64
CA ALA A 34 20.46 25.75 27.69
C ALA A 34 21.83 25.06 27.60
N ASP A 35 21.86 23.74 27.38
CA ASP A 35 23.09 22.95 27.22
C ASP A 35 23.87 23.35 25.94
N ILE A 36 23.17 23.59 24.82
CA ILE A 36 23.77 24.07 23.56
C ILE A 36 24.41 25.45 23.77
N ALA A 37 23.73 26.37 24.46
CA ALA A 37 24.28 27.69 24.78
C ALA A 37 25.52 27.62 25.69
N ALA A 38 25.65 26.55 26.50
CA ALA A 38 26.83 26.25 27.30
C ALA A 38 27.93 25.47 26.54
N GLY A 39 27.72 25.12 25.27
CA GLY A 39 28.66 24.35 24.45
C GLY A 39 28.74 22.86 24.80
N VAL A 40 27.64 22.27 25.29
CA VAL A 40 27.56 20.88 25.73
C VAL A 40 26.85 20.01 24.68
N ASP A 41 27.59 19.10 24.04
CA ASP A 41 27.06 18.21 22.98
C ASP A 41 26.14 17.07 23.48
N ARG A 42 26.05 16.87 24.81
CA ARG A 42 25.29 15.77 25.44
C ARG A 42 23.85 15.60 24.91
N PRO A 43 23.04 16.67 24.68
CA PRO A 43 21.67 16.49 24.22
C PRO A 43 21.60 15.90 22.80
N LEU A 44 22.56 16.20 21.92
CA LEU A 44 22.58 15.60 20.58
C LEU A 44 22.84 14.08 20.64
N THR A 45 23.73 13.63 21.52
CA THR A 45 23.96 12.20 21.75
C THR A 45 22.71 11.53 22.30
N ALA A 46 22.07 12.14 23.31
CA ALA A 46 20.85 11.63 23.93
C ALA A 46 19.68 11.54 22.93
N LEU A 47 19.56 12.51 22.00
CA LEU A 47 18.60 12.47 20.91
C LEU A 47 18.85 11.26 20.00
N GLY A 48 20.11 11.03 19.58
CA GLY A 48 20.47 9.89 18.74
C GLY A 48 20.20 8.53 19.39
N ASP A 49 20.47 8.40 20.69
CA ASP A 49 20.18 7.17 21.45
C ASP A 49 18.67 6.93 21.60
N TRP A 50 17.89 7.99 21.86
CA TRP A 50 16.43 7.91 21.91
C TRP A 50 15.84 7.50 20.56
N LEU A 51 16.30 8.10 19.45
CA LEU A 51 15.84 7.79 18.09
C LEU A 51 16.07 6.31 17.73
N ARG A 52 17.30 5.81 17.94
CA ARG A 52 17.63 4.38 17.72
C ARG A 52 16.76 3.47 18.57
N THR A 53 16.55 3.83 19.84
CA THR A 53 15.70 3.07 20.77
C THR A 53 14.24 3.04 20.32
N MET A 54 13.68 4.16 19.88
CA MET A 54 12.30 4.25 19.39
C MET A 54 12.09 3.42 18.13
N VAL A 55 12.97 3.53 17.14
CA VAL A 55 12.86 2.74 15.91
C VAL A 55 12.96 1.23 16.22
N ALA A 56 13.98 0.82 16.98
CA ALA A 56 14.16 -0.58 17.38
C ALA A 56 12.98 -1.16 18.18
N GLN A 57 12.24 -0.33 18.94
CA GLN A 57 11.09 -0.76 19.74
C GLN A 57 9.75 -0.73 19.00
N THR A 58 9.64 -0.08 17.83
CA THR A 58 8.34 0.21 17.20
C THR A 58 8.23 -0.12 15.72
N ALA A 59 9.32 -0.47 15.03
CA ALA A 59 9.32 -0.71 13.59
C ALA A 59 8.44 -1.88 13.12
N ASP A 60 8.03 -2.78 14.02
CA ASP A 60 7.06 -3.86 13.80
C ASP A 60 5.61 -3.50 14.18
N LEU A 61 5.37 -2.29 14.71
CA LEU A 61 4.08 -1.82 15.24
C LEU A 61 3.42 -0.71 14.41
N VAL A 62 4.18 -0.02 13.54
CA VAL A 62 3.75 1.20 12.83
C VAL A 62 3.82 1.04 11.31
N CYS A 63 2.90 1.63 10.57
CA CYS A 63 2.92 1.62 9.10
C CYS A 63 3.81 2.71 8.50
N ALA A 64 4.21 3.73 9.26
CA ALA A 64 5.04 4.83 8.80
C ALA A 64 5.83 5.50 9.94
N TYR A 65 6.89 6.23 9.58
CA TYR A 65 7.52 7.21 10.45
C TYR A 65 7.32 8.63 9.90
N LYS A 66 7.04 9.58 10.78
CA LYS A 66 7.07 11.01 10.48
C LYS A 66 8.25 11.66 11.21
N VAL A 67 9.03 12.48 10.51
CA VAL A 67 10.20 13.18 11.10
C VAL A 67 10.10 14.67 10.79
N ALA A 68 9.98 15.52 11.80
CA ALA A 68 10.01 16.98 11.64
C ALA A 68 11.45 17.49 11.51
N ILE A 69 11.67 18.50 10.67
CA ILE A 69 13.01 19.03 10.44
C ILE A 69 13.49 19.97 11.56
N ASP A 70 12.59 20.76 12.16
CA ASP A 70 12.93 21.84 13.10
C ASP A 70 13.72 21.39 14.35
N PRO A 71 13.42 20.24 15.00
CA PRO A 71 14.20 19.77 16.15
C PRO A 71 15.68 19.54 15.84
N TYR A 72 16.01 19.21 14.60
CA TYR A 72 17.38 18.96 14.15
C TYR A 72 18.10 20.26 13.78
N LEU A 73 17.38 21.28 13.30
CA LEU A 73 17.94 22.61 13.02
C LEU A 73 18.48 23.30 14.27
N LEU A 74 17.90 23.03 15.46
CA LEU A 74 18.39 23.51 16.75
C LEU A 74 19.86 23.12 17.01
N PHE A 75 20.29 21.95 16.53
CA PHE A 75 21.66 21.44 16.66
C PHE A 75 22.55 21.76 15.44
N GLY A 76 22.08 22.64 14.54
CA GLY A 76 22.82 23.07 13.35
C GLY A 76 23.29 21.91 12.46
N ALA A 77 24.53 22.01 11.98
CA ALA A 77 25.10 21.02 11.05
C ALA A 77 25.19 19.60 11.64
N ALA A 78 25.41 19.47 12.95
CA ALA A 78 25.47 18.17 13.62
C ALA A 78 24.09 17.52 13.77
N GLY A 79 23.05 18.33 13.99
CA GLY A 79 21.65 17.88 13.93
C GLY A 79 21.23 17.41 12.55
N LEU A 80 21.60 18.14 11.49
CA LEU A 80 21.34 17.73 10.10
C LEU A 80 22.09 16.43 9.72
N ALA A 81 23.28 16.20 10.27
CA ALA A 81 24.00 14.93 10.10
C ALA A 81 23.28 13.78 10.83
N LEU A 82 22.75 14.00 12.03
CA LEU A 82 21.93 13.02 12.75
C LEU A 82 20.60 12.73 12.02
N LEU A 83 19.99 13.75 11.41
CA LEU A 83 18.80 13.57 10.57
C LEU A 83 19.11 12.70 9.34
N GLU A 84 20.23 12.94 8.65
CA GLU A 84 20.62 12.12 7.50
C GLU A 84 20.93 10.66 7.89
N ASP A 85 21.57 10.42 9.04
CA ASP A 85 21.79 9.07 9.59
C ASP A 85 20.48 8.38 10.00
N LEU A 86 19.55 9.11 10.64
CA LEU A 86 18.23 8.60 11.00
C LEU A 86 17.48 8.09 9.77
N LEU A 87 17.35 8.94 8.75
CA LEU A 87 16.54 8.71 7.56
C LEU A 87 17.13 7.61 6.66
N ARG A 88 18.47 7.51 6.58
CA ARG A 88 19.14 6.59 5.64
C ARG A 88 19.63 5.28 6.25
N HIS A 89 19.84 5.22 7.56
CA HIS A 89 20.55 4.10 8.21
C HIS A 89 19.83 3.56 9.46
N THR A 90 19.08 4.38 10.19
CA THR A 90 18.36 3.91 11.39
C THR A 90 16.95 3.39 11.06
N ILE A 91 16.17 4.08 10.22
CA ILE A 91 14.82 3.65 9.84
C ILE A 91 14.90 2.49 8.82
N PRO A 92 14.17 1.38 9.02
CA PRO A 92 14.12 0.27 8.04
C PRO A 92 13.56 0.71 6.68
N ALA A 93 14.26 0.33 5.61
CA ALA A 93 14.00 0.82 4.25
C ALA A 93 12.63 0.43 3.70
N GLU A 94 11.97 -0.59 4.24
CA GLU A 94 10.61 -1.00 3.86
C GLU A 94 9.51 -0.12 4.49
N LEU A 95 9.81 0.65 5.55
CA LEU A 95 8.86 1.59 6.14
C LEU A 95 8.85 2.94 5.40
N PRO A 96 7.68 3.49 5.04
CA PRO A 96 7.58 4.81 4.46
C PRO A 96 7.94 5.90 5.47
N VAL A 97 8.71 6.88 5.03
CA VAL A 97 9.10 8.05 5.83
C VAL A 97 8.49 9.33 5.27
N ILE A 98 7.74 10.03 6.12
CA ILE A 98 7.12 11.32 5.84
C ILE A 98 7.96 12.42 6.51
N LEU A 99 8.63 13.25 5.72
CA LEU A 99 9.34 14.42 6.22
C LEU A 99 8.35 15.54 6.51
N ASP A 100 8.16 15.86 7.79
CA ASP A 100 7.32 16.98 8.24
C ASP A 100 8.12 18.29 8.15
N ALA A 101 8.24 18.79 6.92
CA ALA A 101 8.96 20.01 6.60
C ALA A 101 8.06 21.25 6.55
N LYS A 102 6.74 21.06 6.38
CA LYS A 102 5.75 22.12 6.12
C LYS A 102 6.27 23.16 5.11
N HIS A 103 6.95 22.66 4.08
CA HIS A 103 7.69 23.48 3.11
C HIS A 103 6.72 24.46 2.43
N ALA A 104 7.16 25.70 2.19
CA ALA A 104 6.28 26.81 1.78
C ALA A 104 6.93 27.83 0.81
N ASP A 105 7.98 27.43 0.07
CA ASP A 105 8.70 28.30 -0.88
C ASP A 105 8.64 27.74 -2.31
N TRP A 106 7.83 28.35 -3.18
CA TRP A 106 7.69 27.90 -4.57
C TRP A 106 8.93 28.13 -5.44
N ILE A 107 9.78 29.10 -5.08
CA ILE A 107 11.00 29.44 -5.84
C ILE A 107 12.06 28.36 -5.63
N ASN A 108 12.22 27.90 -4.39
CA ASN A 108 13.26 26.93 -4.03
C ASN A 108 12.78 25.47 -3.90
N SER A 109 11.49 25.19 -4.16
CA SER A 109 10.91 23.83 -4.20
C SER A 109 11.79 22.80 -4.88
N GLY A 110 12.37 23.11 -6.05
CA GLY A 110 13.22 22.17 -6.78
C GLY A 110 14.53 21.80 -6.05
N LEU A 111 15.08 22.69 -5.22
CA LEU A 111 16.26 22.40 -4.40
C LEU A 111 15.88 21.56 -3.16
N PHE A 112 14.75 21.88 -2.53
CA PHE A 112 14.27 21.12 -1.38
C PHE A 112 13.79 19.71 -1.75
N ALA A 113 13.08 19.56 -2.87
CA ALA A 113 12.66 18.26 -3.41
C ALA A 113 13.85 17.32 -3.66
N ARG A 114 14.94 17.82 -4.28
CA ARG A 114 16.18 17.06 -4.45
C ARG A 114 16.83 16.70 -3.12
N THR A 115 16.83 17.62 -2.16
CA THR A 115 17.41 17.36 -0.83
C THR A 115 16.63 16.26 -0.10
N ALA A 116 15.29 16.34 -0.11
CA ALA A 116 14.42 15.36 0.53
C ALA A 116 14.47 13.99 -0.17
N PHE A 117 14.28 13.93 -1.49
CA PHE A 117 14.08 12.68 -2.21
C PHE A 117 15.37 12.06 -2.77
N ASP A 118 16.32 12.87 -3.27
CA ASP A 118 17.57 12.34 -3.85
C ASP A 118 18.61 12.06 -2.75
N ARG A 119 18.78 13.00 -1.80
CA ARG A 119 19.81 12.90 -0.73
C ARG A 119 19.31 12.20 0.53
N TRP A 120 18.20 12.65 1.12
CA TRP A 120 17.66 12.06 2.35
C TRP A 120 16.78 10.82 2.11
N GLN A 121 16.38 10.58 0.86
CA GLN A 121 15.66 9.39 0.40
C GLN A 121 14.30 9.15 1.10
N VAL A 122 13.67 10.21 1.59
CA VAL A 122 12.32 10.13 2.19
C VAL A 122 11.27 9.79 1.13
N ASP A 123 10.13 9.24 1.56
CA ASP A 123 9.09 8.80 0.63
C ASP A 123 7.99 9.84 0.42
N ALA A 124 7.76 10.73 1.40
CA ALA A 124 6.83 11.86 1.28
C ALA A 124 7.30 13.11 2.04
N VAL A 125 6.73 14.28 1.70
CA VAL A 125 7.02 15.59 2.33
C VAL A 125 5.72 16.34 2.67
N THR A 126 5.61 16.96 3.85
CA THR A 126 4.50 17.88 4.17
C THR A 126 4.74 19.27 3.57
N ILE A 127 3.69 19.89 3.02
CA ILE A 127 3.73 21.21 2.38
C ILE A 127 2.60 22.11 2.87
N VAL A 128 2.83 23.42 2.88
CA VAL A 128 1.76 24.43 3.04
C VAL A 128 1.30 24.89 1.66
N PRO A 129 0.11 24.50 1.19
CA PRO A 129 -0.32 24.67 -0.21
C PRO A 129 -0.74 26.10 -0.60
N PHE A 130 -0.40 27.11 0.21
CA PHE A 130 -0.83 28.50 -0.01
C PHE A 130 -0.30 29.12 -1.31
N SER A 131 0.86 28.66 -1.79
CA SER A 131 1.49 29.15 -3.02
C SER A 131 1.01 28.45 -4.30
N GLY A 132 0.01 27.56 -4.21
CA GLY A 132 -0.57 26.87 -5.37
C GLY A 132 0.30 25.76 -5.97
N GLN A 133 -0.09 25.25 -7.14
CA GLN A 133 0.53 24.08 -7.77
C GLN A 133 2.02 24.27 -8.11
N ASP A 134 2.46 25.48 -8.45
CA ASP A 134 3.86 25.79 -8.80
C ASP A 134 4.85 25.40 -7.68
N HIS A 135 4.39 25.47 -6.43
CA HIS A 135 5.15 25.02 -5.26
C HIS A 135 5.26 23.50 -5.17
N ALA A 136 4.20 22.77 -5.52
CA ALA A 136 4.16 21.30 -5.49
C ALA A 136 4.84 20.65 -6.70
N ALA A 137 4.76 21.27 -7.89
CA ALA A 137 5.17 20.67 -9.16
C ALA A 137 6.61 20.09 -9.15
N PRO A 138 7.65 20.74 -8.59
CA PRO A 138 9.01 20.18 -8.57
C PRO A 138 9.16 18.90 -7.74
N PHE A 139 8.30 18.69 -6.75
CA PHE A 139 8.26 17.44 -5.98
C PHE A 139 7.55 16.33 -6.77
N LEU A 140 6.45 16.68 -7.44
CA LEU A 140 5.60 15.74 -8.19
C LEU A 140 6.27 15.16 -9.45
N LEU A 141 7.40 15.74 -9.90
CA LEU A 141 8.27 15.13 -10.91
C LEU A 141 8.82 13.75 -10.49
N GLN A 142 8.91 13.46 -9.18
CA GLN A 142 9.30 12.16 -8.67
C GLN A 142 8.05 11.26 -8.53
N ALA A 143 7.76 10.48 -9.57
CA ALA A 143 6.52 9.69 -9.71
C ALA A 143 6.29 8.63 -8.61
N ASP A 144 7.32 8.26 -7.85
CA ASP A 144 7.25 7.32 -6.73
C ASP A 144 7.13 7.99 -5.35
N ARG A 145 7.12 9.33 -5.28
CA ARG A 145 7.06 10.12 -4.04
C ARG A 145 5.72 10.82 -3.87
N ALA A 146 5.38 11.14 -2.63
CA ALA A 146 4.13 11.83 -2.30
C ALA A 146 4.32 13.17 -1.57
N LEU A 147 3.28 13.98 -1.59
CA LEU A 147 3.13 15.21 -0.83
C LEU A 147 1.93 15.10 0.11
N PHE A 148 2.05 15.64 1.32
CA PHE A 148 0.92 15.86 2.22
C PHE A 148 0.64 17.36 2.30
N ALA A 149 -0.46 17.80 1.70
CA ALA A 149 -0.88 19.19 1.72
C ALA A 149 -1.62 19.51 3.01
N LEU A 150 -1.14 20.50 3.77
CA LEU A 150 -1.79 20.97 4.99
C LEU A 150 -3.13 21.63 4.65
N CYS A 151 -4.24 20.93 4.94
CA CYS A 151 -5.59 21.41 4.63
C CYS A 151 -6.23 22.16 5.80
N TYR A 152 -6.11 21.64 7.02
CA TYR A 152 -6.78 22.19 8.20
C TYR A 152 -5.91 22.10 9.45
N THR A 153 -5.98 23.13 10.31
CA THR A 153 -5.32 23.18 11.62
C THR A 153 -6.28 23.70 12.70
N GLU A 154 -6.36 23.01 13.84
CA GLU A 154 -7.34 23.29 14.91
C GLU A 154 -7.04 24.57 15.71
N ASN A 155 -5.83 25.13 15.59
CA ASN A 155 -5.39 26.29 16.39
C ASN A 155 -6.33 27.51 16.16
N PRO A 156 -6.82 28.18 17.23
CA PRO A 156 -7.91 29.16 17.12
C PRO A 156 -7.65 30.32 16.14
N SER A 157 -6.40 30.76 16.00
CA SER A 157 -6.01 31.84 15.09
C SER A 157 -6.12 31.46 13.61
N ALA A 158 -5.98 30.18 13.26
CA ALA A 158 -6.04 29.73 11.88
C ALA A 158 -7.48 29.47 11.40
N ARG A 159 -8.47 29.28 12.30
CA ARG A 159 -9.89 29.17 11.94
C ARG A 159 -10.38 30.37 11.13
N VAL A 160 -9.89 31.59 11.44
CA VAL A 160 -10.21 32.83 10.70
C VAL A 160 -9.78 32.76 9.21
N LEU A 161 -8.78 31.93 8.89
CA LEU A 161 -8.30 31.73 7.52
C LEU A 161 -8.99 30.55 6.81
N GLN A 162 -9.49 29.56 7.58
CA GLN A 162 -10.02 28.28 7.09
C GLN A 162 -11.55 28.26 6.99
N ASP A 163 -12.24 28.85 7.95
CA ASP A 163 -13.70 28.94 8.04
C ASP A 163 -14.13 30.40 7.75
N PRO A 164 -14.58 30.72 6.52
CA PRO A 164 -15.13 32.04 6.19
C PRO A 164 -16.54 32.22 6.80
N ALA A 165 -17.25 33.28 6.40
CA ALA A 165 -18.61 33.57 6.88
C ALA A 165 -19.57 32.37 6.72
N PRO A 166 -20.62 32.25 7.57
CA PRO A 166 -21.42 31.02 7.71
C PRO A 166 -22.04 30.44 6.42
N ASP A 167 -22.33 31.29 5.43
CA ASP A 167 -22.96 30.91 4.16
C ASP A 167 -21.94 30.53 3.05
N ALA A 168 -20.63 30.58 3.33
CA ALA A 168 -19.57 30.24 2.40
C ALA A 168 -18.95 28.87 2.72
N GLU A 169 -18.49 28.15 1.69
CA GLU A 169 -17.77 26.89 1.89
C GLU A 169 -16.46 27.13 2.66
N PRO A 170 -16.14 26.32 3.69
CA PRO A 170 -14.83 26.35 4.33
C PRO A 170 -13.69 26.10 3.35
N ARG A 171 -12.73 27.01 3.38
CA ARG A 171 -11.59 27.06 2.47
C ARG A 171 -10.75 25.79 2.52
N TYR A 172 -10.71 25.09 3.65
CA TYR A 172 -10.01 23.79 3.74
C TYR A 172 -10.64 22.72 2.83
N LEU A 173 -11.95 22.75 2.58
CA LEU A 173 -12.64 21.82 1.66
C LEU A 173 -12.39 22.21 0.20
N SER A 174 -12.48 23.51 -0.12
CA SER A 174 -12.14 23.99 -1.47
C SER A 174 -10.67 23.70 -1.80
N LEU A 175 -9.77 23.91 -0.84
CA LEU A 175 -8.35 23.56 -0.92
C LEU A 175 -8.14 22.06 -1.08
N ALA A 176 -8.85 21.21 -0.33
CA ALA A 176 -8.75 19.76 -0.46
C ALA A 176 -9.16 19.26 -1.86
N ARG A 177 -10.14 19.90 -2.54
CA ARG A 177 -10.44 19.59 -3.95
C ARG A 177 -9.31 20.03 -4.88
N GLU A 178 -8.81 21.25 -4.68
CA GLU A 178 -7.77 21.84 -5.51
C GLU A 178 -6.49 21.00 -5.50
N VAL A 179 -5.95 20.67 -4.31
CA VAL A 179 -4.68 19.92 -4.20
C VAL A 179 -4.75 18.51 -4.78
N GLN A 180 -5.93 17.86 -4.79
CA GLN A 180 -6.12 16.56 -5.45
C GLN A 180 -5.94 16.63 -6.98
N THR A 181 -6.02 17.82 -7.60
CA THR A 181 -5.79 17.98 -9.04
C THR A 181 -4.32 18.14 -9.42
N TRP A 182 -3.44 18.36 -8.45
CA TRP A 182 -2.06 18.80 -8.72
C TRP A 182 -1.13 17.68 -9.22
N GLY A 183 -1.43 16.44 -8.88
CA GLY A 183 -0.68 15.23 -9.25
C GLY A 183 -1.61 14.02 -9.37
N ILE A 184 -1.05 12.83 -9.60
CA ILE A 184 -1.85 11.60 -9.62
C ILE A 184 -2.28 11.20 -8.18
N PRO A 185 -3.36 10.41 -8.00
CA PRO A 185 -3.85 10.06 -6.66
C PRO A 185 -2.81 9.42 -5.72
N SER A 186 -1.84 8.69 -6.28
CA SER A 186 -0.75 8.07 -5.48
C SER A 186 0.33 9.04 -5.01
N GLN A 187 0.30 10.31 -5.43
CA GLN A 187 1.26 11.35 -5.02
C GLN A 187 0.65 12.41 -4.10
N MET A 188 -0.68 12.52 -3.99
CA MET A 188 -1.33 13.60 -3.22
C MET A 188 -2.09 13.08 -2.01
N GLY A 189 -1.58 13.39 -0.82
CA GLY A 189 -2.25 13.22 0.47
C GLY A 189 -2.62 14.54 1.12
N LEU A 190 -3.45 14.45 2.16
CA LEU A 190 -3.95 15.60 2.92
C LEU A 190 -3.45 15.51 4.37
N GLU A 191 -2.90 16.58 4.93
CA GLU A 191 -2.59 16.68 6.36
C GLU A 191 -3.73 17.43 7.08
N LEU A 192 -4.25 16.80 8.13
CA LEU A 192 -5.31 17.32 9.01
C LEU A 192 -4.77 17.39 10.45
N GLU A 193 -4.48 18.61 10.91
CA GLU A 193 -4.06 18.86 12.30
C GLU A 193 -5.26 19.19 13.19
N ALA A 194 -6.16 18.22 13.38
CA ALA A 194 -7.33 18.34 14.26
C ALA A 194 -7.76 16.99 14.85
N ALA A 195 -8.40 17.05 16.01
CA ALA A 195 -9.01 15.90 16.68
C ALA A 195 -10.53 15.74 16.42
N ASP A 196 -11.14 16.62 15.61
CA ASP A 196 -12.60 16.69 15.40
C ASP A 196 -13.08 15.71 14.29
N PRO A 197 -13.91 14.68 14.61
CA PRO A 197 -14.45 13.75 13.63
C PRO A 197 -15.41 14.40 12.61
N GLU A 198 -16.04 15.53 12.90
CA GLU A 198 -16.88 16.25 11.93
C GLU A 198 -16.03 16.78 10.77
N ILE A 199 -14.91 17.41 11.11
CA ILE A 199 -13.99 18.01 10.13
C ILE A 199 -13.34 16.91 9.27
N LEU A 200 -12.90 15.82 9.91
CA LEU A 200 -12.38 14.64 9.22
C LEU A 200 -13.41 14.02 8.25
N ARG A 201 -14.67 13.89 8.66
CA ARG A 201 -15.74 13.34 7.81
C ARG A 201 -16.03 14.23 6.59
N ARG A 202 -16.06 15.55 6.80
CA ARG A 202 -16.24 16.53 5.71
C ARG A 202 -15.07 16.51 4.74
N LEU A 203 -13.85 16.35 5.24
CA LEU A 203 -12.64 16.20 4.42
C LEU A 203 -12.69 14.90 3.60
N ARG A 204 -12.98 13.75 4.23
CA ARG A 204 -13.11 12.44 3.57
C ARG A 204 -14.21 12.43 2.50
N ALA A 205 -15.34 13.09 2.73
CA ALA A 205 -16.41 13.23 1.73
C ALA A 205 -15.98 14.00 0.46
N VAL A 206 -14.97 14.86 0.58
CA VAL A 206 -14.41 15.68 -0.50
C VAL A 206 -13.16 15.02 -1.13
N ALA A 207 -12.52 14.10 -0.42
CA ALA A 207 -11.36 13.34 -0.86
C ALA A 207 -11.51 11.84 -0.52
N PRO A 208 -12.39 11.08 -1.22
CA PRO A 208 -12.76 9.73 -0.81
C PRO A 208 -11.59 8.75 -0.79
N GLU A 209 -10.67 8.86 -1.76
CA GLU A 209 -9.56 7.92 -1.99
C GLU A 209 -8.19 8.45 -1.52
N ALA A 210 -8.07 9.74 -1.15
CA ALA A 210 -6.78 10.33 -0.80
C ALA A 210 -6.26 9.82 0.56
N PRO A 211 -4.96 9.56 0.73
CA PRO A 211 -4.38 9.27 2.04
C PRO A 211 -4.47 10.53 2.93
N ILE A 212 -5.07 10.39 4.12
CA ILE A 212 -5.17 11.47 5.10
C ILE A 212 -4.18 11.20 6.24
N LEU A 213 -3.19 12.09 6.40
CA LEU A 213 -2.33 12.15 7.59
C LEU A 213 -3.08 12.89 8.70
N LEU A 214 -3.63 12.13 9.64
CA LEU A 214 -4.36 12.65 10.79
C LEU A 214 -3.40 12.93 11.94
N ARG A 215 -3.18 14.21 12.24
CA ARG A 215 -2.43 14.70 13.38
C ARG A 215 -3.40 15.22 14.44
N GLY A 216 -3.65 14.41 15.44
CA GLY A 216 -4.39 14.80 16.63
C GLY A 216 -4.08 13.83 17.76
N ALA A 217 -4.18 14.30 19.01
CA ALA A 217 -4.49 13.36 20.06
C ALA A 217 -5.87 12.74 19.71
N TRP A 218 -6.10 11.45 19.96
CA TRP A 218 -7.42 10.84 19.74
C TRP A 218 -8.38 11.22 20.87
N SER A 219 -8.43 12.52 21.13
CA SER A 219 -9.05 13.25 22.23
C SER A 219 -8.93 14.75 21.93
N GLY A 220 -10.02 15.51 22.05
CA GLY A 220 -10.09 16.90 21.58
C GLY A 220 -11.54 17.35 21.35
N ALA A 221 -11.78 18.31 20.44
CA ALA A 221 -13.13 18.77 20.15
C ALA A 221 -14.03 17.60 19.69
N GLY A 222 -15.11 17.32 20.45
CA GLY A 222 -16.02 16.19 20.20
C GLY A 222 -15.59 14.84 20.80
N LEU A 223 -14.37 14.70 21.32
CA LEU A 223 -13.80 13.45 21.83
C LEU A 223 -13.44 13.50 23.33
N ALA A 224 -13.43 12.36 24.01
CA ALA A 224 -13.10 12.29 25.45
C ALA A 224 -11.57 12.44 25.70
N THR A 225 -11.15 13.10 26.78
CA THR A 225 -9.79 13.69 26.94
C THR A 225 -8.54 12.79 26.85
N VAL A 226 -8.58 11.51 27.24
CA VAL A 226 -7.48 10.49 27.25
C VAL A 226 -6.03 11.00 27.51
N ASP A 227 -5.46 10.65 28.67
CA ASP A 227 -4.03 10.87 28.97
C ASP A 227 -3.20 9.67 28.50
N TYR A 228 -2.29 9.88 27.55
CA TYR A 228 -1.42 8.85 26.97
C TYR A 228 -0.09 8.66 27.71
N SER A 229 0.23 9.50 28.70
CA SER A 229 1.45 9.40 29.50
C SER A 229 1.35 8.38 30.64
N GLN A 230 0.16 7.82 30.86
CA GLN A 230 -0.15 6.82 31.88
C GLN A 230 -0.55 5.48 31.25
N ASP A 231 -0.56 4.43 32.06
CA ASP A 231 -1.09 3.12 31.67
C ASP A 231 -2.55 3.24 31.19
N LEU A 232 -2.87 2.62 30.05
CA LEU A 232 -4.23 2.59 29.49
C LEU A 232 -5.11 1.60 30.27
N ASP A 233 -5.46 2.00 31.49
CA ASP A 233 -6.39 1.30 32.37
C ASP A 233 -7.77 1.12 31.71
N LYS A 234 -8.66 0.34 32.34
CA LYS A 234 -9.95 0.01 31.70
C LYS A 234 -10.77 1.26 31.37
N ALA A 235 -10.84 2.25 32.27
CA ALA A 235 -11.66 3.44 32.07
C ALA A 235 -11.07 4.39 31.00
N THR A 236 -9.74 4.53 30.95
CA THR A 236 -9.03 5.29 29.93
C THR A 236 -9.12 4.60 28.57
N GLY A 237 -9.05 3.27 28.57
CA GLY A 237 -9.26 2.41 27.43
C GLY A 237 -10.66 2.51 26.82
N ASP A 238 -11.72 2.37 27.62
CA ASP A 238 -13.11 2.44 27.14
C ASP A 238 -13.41 3.81 26.46
N ARG A 239 -12.80 4.89 26.96
CA ARG A 239 -12.84 6.24 26.36
C ARG A 239 -12.07 6.30 25.03
N LEU A 240 -10.85 5.78 25.01
CA LEU A 240 -10.03 5.71 23.81
C LEU A 240 -10.75 4.91 22.71
N ASP A 241 -11.32 3.74 23.01
CA ASP A 241 -12.01 2.91 22.02
C ASP A 241 -13.24 3.62 21.44
N ALA A 242 -13.95 4.43 22.23
CA ALA A 242 -15.04 5.27 21.74
C ALA A 242 -14.53 6.35 20.78
N ASN A 243 -13.43 7.02 21.12
CA ASN A 243 -12.80 8.04 20.28
C ASN A 243 -12.26 7.46 18.97
N LEU A 244 -11.59 6.30 19.02
CA LEU A 244 -11.06 5.60 17.85
C LEU A 244 -12.19 5.20 16.91
N ARG A 245 -13.31 4.64 17.42
CA ARG A 245 -14.48 4.32 16.57
C ARG A 245 -15.03 5.53 15.84
N GLN A 246 -15.21 6.68 16.52
CA GLN A 246 -15.70 7.90 15.88
C GLN A 246 -14.72 8.45 14.85
N THR A 247 -13.43 8.44 15.17
CA THR A 247 -12.35 8.90 14.28
C THR A 247 -12.29 8.06 13.01
N LEU A 248 -12.34 6.73 13.13
CA LEU A 248 -12.31 5.80 12.01
C LEU A 248 -13.59 5.87 11.15
N GLN A 249 -14.77 6.02 11.78
CA GLN A 249 -16.04 6.23 11.06
C GLN A 249 -16.05 7.52 10.24
N ALA A 250 -15.31 8.54 10.66
CA ALA A 250 -15.14 9.78 9.92
C ALA A 250 -14.05 9.70 8.84
N GLY A 251 -12.96 8.98 9.11
CA GLY A 251 -11.70 9.11 8.38
C GLY A 251 -11.31 7.98 7.44
N LEU A 252 -11.82 6.77 7.59
CA LEU A 252 -11.49 5.66 6.68
C LEU A 252 -12.07 5.88 5.28
N ALA A 253 -11.34 5.40 4.27
CA ALA A 253 -11.86 5.27 2.91
C ALA A 253 -12.81 4.05 2.81
N ALA A 254 -13.50 3.91 1.67
CA ALA A 254 -14.54 2.89 1.47
C ALA A 254 -14.00 1.44 1.48
N ASP A 255 -12.71 1.25 1.25
CA ASP A 255 -11.98 -0.02 1.32
C ASP A 255 -11.48 -0.38 2.74
N GLY A 256 -11.58 0.56 3.69
CA GLY A 256 -11.10 0.41 5.07
C GLY A 256 -9.66 0.90 5.31
N ASP A 257 -9.00 1.51 4.32
CA ASP A 257 -7.65 2.08 4.43
C ASP A 257 -7.69 3.63 4.27
N GLY A 258 -6.61 4.25 3.81
CA GLY A 258 -6.53 5.66 3.44
C GLY A 258 -6.35 6.63 4.60
N LEU A 259 -6.14 6.15 5.83
CA LEU A 259 -5.93 6.99 7.02
C LEU A 259 -4.61 6.64 7.71
N ILE A 260 -3.70 7.61 7.81
CA ILE A 260 -2.42 7.50 8.51
C ILE A 260 -2.58 8.22 9.85
N VAL A 261 -2.55 7.46 10.95
CA VAL A 261 -2.96 7.94 12.27
C VAL A 261 -1.71 8.23 13.11
N LEU A 262 -1.39 9.51 13.31
CA LEU A 262 -0.20 9.88 14.09
C LEU A 262 -0.39 9.52 15.58
N VAL A 263 0.60 8.83 16.16
CA VAL A 263 0.64 8.50 17.59
C VAL A 263 0.77 9.78 18.43
N PRO A 264 -0.05 9.97 19.48
CA PRO A 264 0.07 11.09 20.41
C PRO A 264 1.45 11.11 21.08
N ARG A 265 2.15 12.25 20.99
CA ARG A 265 3.51 12.43 21.53
C ARG A 265 3.66 12.07 23.01
N ALA A 266 2.61 12.24 23.82
CA ALA A 266 2.59 11.83 25.23
C ALA A 266 2.74 10.31 25.44
N ALA A 267 2.35 9.47 24.47
CA ALA A 267 2.58 8.02 24.50
C ALA A 267 4.07 7.65 24.39
N LEU A 268 4.89 8.49 23.76
CA LEU A 268 6.34 8.31 23.61
C LEU A 268 7.10 8.63 24.90
N SER A 269 6.51 9.42 25.80
CA SER A 269 7.05 9.73 27.12
C SER A 269 6.78 8.64 28.15
N HIS A 270 6.01 7.60 27.82
CA HIS A 270 5.72 6.49 28.73
C HIS A 270 7.00 5.67 29.01
N PRO A 271 7.25 5.19 30.25
CA PRO A 271 8.44 4.39 30.57
C PRO A 271 8.55 3.07 29.79
N GLU A 272 7.42 2.51 29.36
CA GLU A 272 7.34 1.35 28.47
C GLU A 272 6.69 1.74 27.14
N PRO A 273 7.40 2.41 26.21
CA PRO A 273 6.79 2.94 25.00
C PRO A 273 6.36 1.81 24.05
N ARG A 274 7.15 0.73 23.88
CA ARG A 274 6.74 -0.45 23.10
C ARG A 274 5.39 -1.02 23.55
N ARG A 275 5.18 -1.18 24.86
CA ARG A 275 3.92 -1.66 25.44
C ARG A 275 2.77 -0.71 25.14
N GLN A 276 2.98 0.60 25.28
CA GLN A 276 1.97 1.62 24.98
C GLN A 276 1.58 1.60 23.49
N ILE A 277 2.55 1.61 22.57
CA ILE A 277 2.28 1.56 21.11
C ILE A 277 1.59 0.24 20.72
N THR A 278 1.94 -0.88 21.36
CA THR A 278 1.27 -2.18 21.15
C THR A 278 -0.20 -2.10 21.53
N GLN A 279 -0.54 -1.58 22.72
CA GLN A 279 -1.94 -1.41 23.15
C GLN A 279 -2.71 -0.44 22.25
N LEU A 280 -2.08 0.63 21.78
CA LEU A 280 -2.69 1.59 20.86
C LEU A 280 -2.99 0.97 19.49
N ARG A 281 -2.05 0.20 18.94
CA ARG A 281 -2.25 -0.55 17.69
C ARG A 281 -3.42 -1.53 17.85
N ASP A 282 -3.38 -2.38 18.87
CA ASP A 282 -4.35 -3.46 19.03
C ASP A 282 -5.78 -2.91 19.20
N ARG A 283 -5.95 -1.80 19.94
CA ARG A 283 -7.22 -1.06 20.05
C ARG A 283 -7.66 -0.42 18.73
N LEU A 284 -6.72 0.14 17.96
CA LEU A 284 -6.99 0.72 16.65
C LEU A 284 -7.46 -0.34 15.65
N THR A 285 -6.78 -1.48 15.58
CA THR A 285 -7.16 -2.63 14.74
C THR A 285 -8.52 -3.19 15.15
N GLN A 286 -8.80 -3.31 16.46
CA GLN A 286 -10.11 -3.71 16.96
C GLN A 286 -11.21 -2.70 16.60
N ALA A 287 -10.93 -1.40 16.71
CA ALA A 287 -11.86 -0.35 16.32
C ALA A 287 -12.11 -0.33 14.81
N GLN A 288 -11.09 -0.53 13.98
CA GLN A 288 -11.19 -0.65 12.52
C GLN A 288 -12.10 -1.82 12.13
N ALA A 289 -11.87 -3.00 12.70
CA ALA A 289 -12.73 -4.18 12.48
C ALA A 289 -14.19 -3.94 12.91
N ALA A 290 -14.42 -3.18 13.97
CA ALA A 290 -15.77 -2.81 14.42
C ALA A 290 -16.44 -1.74 13.55
N VAL A 291 -15.67 -0.87 12.89
CA VAL A 291 -16.16 0.24 12.06
C VAL A 291 -16.44 -0.20 10.62
N CYS A 292 -15.52 -0.95 10.01
CA CYS A 292 -15.75 -1.57 8.70
C CYS A 292 -16.83 -2.66 8.76
N GLY A 293 -17.09 -3.20 9.97
CA GLY A 293 -17.92 -4.38 10.19
C GLY A 293 -17.32 -5.63 9.54
N PRO A 294 -18.07 -6.75 9.51
CA PRO A 294 -17.97 -7.62 8.35
C PRO A 294 -18.38 -6.78 7.14
N ILE A 295 -17.51 -6.72 6.12
CA ILE A 295 -17.64 -5.88 4.91
C ILE A 295 -19.11 -5.77 4.48
N ALA A 296 -19.68 -4.56 4.56
CA ALA A 296 -21.07 -4.32 4.21
C ALA A 296 -21.35 -4.84 2.80
N GLU A 297 -22.39 -5.67 2.65
CA GLU A 297 -22.61 -6.55 1.51
C GLU A 297 -22.56 -5.85 0.14
N ALA A 298 -21.37 -5.86 -0.48
CA ALA A 298 -21.21 -5.65 -1.91
C ALA A 298 -21.73 -6.90 -2.66
N CYS A 299 -23.06 -7.02 -2.70
CA CYS A 299 -23.81 -8.21 -3.12
C CYS A 299 -23.71 -9.38 -2.10
N PRO A 300 -24.81 -10.08 -1.78
CA PRO A 300 -24.77 -11.30 -0.96
C PRO A 300 -24.20 -12.47 -1.78
N LEU A 301 -22.90 -12.44 -2.01
CA LEU A 301 -22.10 -13.56 -2.48
C LEU A 301 -21.49 -14.27 -1.28
N TRP A 302 -21.64 -15.59 -1.24
CA TRP A 302 -21.13 -16.44 -0.17
C TRP A 302 -19.59 -16.36 -0.13
N LEU A 303 -19.06 -15.95 1.03
CA LEU A 303 -17.63 -15.94 1.35
C LEU A 303 -17.40 -16.79 2.62
N PRO A 304 -16.44 -17.72 2.65
CA PRO A 304 -16.11 -18.46 3.87
C PRO A 304 -15.50 -17.57 4.96
N ALA A 305 -15.62 -18.02 6.20
CA ALA A 305 -15.05 -17.34 7.35
C ALA A 305 -13.50 -17.30 7.29
N PRO A 306 -12.86 -16.20 7.71
CA PRO A 306 -11.40 -16.08 7.72
C PRO A 306 -10.78 -17.16 8.62
N ALA A 307 -9.86 -17.93 8.06
CA ALA A 307 -9.11 -18.92 8.82
C ALA A 307 -8.11 -18.25 9.76
N SER A 308 -7.99 -18.77 10.97
CA SER A 308 -7.01 -18.35 11.97
C SER A 308 -5.59 -18.37 11.42
N THR A 309 -4.83 -17.31 11.70
CA THR A 309 -3.43 -17.14 11.32
C THR A 309 -2.53 -18.21 11.96
N ASN A 310 -2.25 -19.29 11.21
CA ASN A 310 -1.14 -20.18 11.49
C ASN A 310 0.06 -19.85 10.59
N THR A 311 1.24 -19.83 11.20
CA THR A 311 2.53 -19.50 10.58
C THR A 311 2.83 -20.42 9.40
N SER A 312 2.74 -19.87 8.20
CA SER A 312 2.96 -20.59 6.93
C SER A 312 4.21 -20.05 6.25
N ALA A 313 5.04 -20.95 5.72
CA ALA A 313 6.38 -20.61 5.22
C ALA A 313 6.40 -19.89 3.85
N HIS A 314 5.24 -19.74 3.19
CA HIS A 314 5.16 -19.23 1.82
C HIS A 314 4.67 -17.76 1.80
N PRO A 315 5.32 -16.84 1.05
CA PRO A 315 5.03 -15.40 1.09
C PRO A 315 3.60 -15.02 0.61
N HIS A 316 2.94 -15.90 -0.15
CA HIS A 316 1.57 -15.72 -0.62
C HIS A 316 0.56 -16.63 0.09
N ALA A 317 0.87 -17.16 1.28
CA ALA A 317 0.04 -18.19 1.91
C ALA A 317 -1.40 -17.76 2.23
N GLU A 318 -1.60 -16.53 2.72
CA GLU A 318 -2.95 -15.97 2.94
C GLU A 318 -3.74 -15.90 1.63
N LEU A 319 -3.09 -15.50 0.53
CA LEU A 319 -3.69 -15.45 -0.80
C LEU A 319 -4.06 -16.85 -1.33
N ILE A 320 -3.23 -17.87 -1.08
CA ILE A 320 -3.54 -19.26 -1.43
C ILE A 320 -4.79 -19.75 -0.69
N VAL A 321 -4.91 -19.45 0.61
CA VAL A 321 -6.10 -19.79 1.40
C VAL A 321 -7.33 -19.04 0.87
N GLN A 322 -7.20 -17.75 0.54
CA GLN A 322 -8.27 -16.94 -0.03
C GLN A 322 -8.75 -17.48 -1.39
N LEU A 323 -7.87 -17.98 -2.25
CA LEU A 323 -8.24 -18.62 -3.53
C LEU A 323 -9.04 -19.91 -3.32
N PHE A 324 -8.66 -20.74 -2.34
CA PHE A 324 -9.41 -21.94 -2.01
C PHE A 324 -10.78 -21.61 -1.43
N ASP A 325 -10.86 -20.63 -0.52
CA ASP A 325 -12.11 -20.17 0.08
C ASP A 325 -13.06 -19.51 -0.94
N LEU A 326 -12.52 -18.84 -1.97
CA LEU A 326 -13.30 -18.35 -3.12
C LEU A 326 -13.73 -19.46 -4.10
N GLY A 327 -13.46 -20.74 -3.81
CA GLY A 327 -13.79 -21.85 -4.71
C GLY A 327 -13.01 -21.83 -6.03
N CYS A 328 -11.89 -21.10 -6.11
CA CYS A 328 -11.04 -21.11 -7.30
C CYS A 328 -10.26 -22.43 -7.46
N ILE A 329 -10.23 -23.30 -6.45
CA ILE A 329 -9.67 -24.65 -6.49
C ILE A 329 -10.76 -25.63 -6.04
N LEU A 330 -11.26 -26.44 -6.97
CA LEU A 330 -12.35 -27.40 -6.75
C LEU A 330 -11.81 -28.83 -6.83
N PHE A 331 -12.36 -29.74 -6.03
CA PHE A 331 -11.98 -31.16 -6.00
C PHE A 331 -13.14 -32.05 -6.46
N GLY A 332 -12.83 -33.06 -7.28
CA GLY A 332 -13.80 -33.92 -7.97
C GLY A 332 -13.30 -34.34 -9.35
N ASP A 333 -14.04 -35.21 -10.05
CA ASP A 333 -13.63 -35.70 -11.38
C ASP A 333 -13.97 -34.69 -12.48
N TYR A 334 -12.98 -33.90 -12.91
CA TYR A 334 -13.13 -32.88 -13.95
C TYR A 334 -12.46 -33.27 -15.26
N VAL A 335 -13.23 -33.32 -16.34
CA VAL A 335 -12.72 -33.56 -17.70
C VAL A 335 -12.19 -32.26 -18.29
N GLN A 336 -10.88 -32.20 -18.54
CA GLN A 336 -10.23 -31.05 -19.18
C GLN A 336 -10.53 -31.00 -20.69
N ALA A 337 -10.27 -29.84 -21.32
CA ALA A 337 -10.35 -29.66 -22.77
C ALA A 337 -9.40 -30.57 -23.59
N SER A 338 -8.45 -31.24 -22.94
CA SER A 338 -7.60 -32.30 -23.49
C SER A 338 -8.27 -33.68 -23.56
N GLY A 339 -9.43 -33.85 -22.92
CA GLY A 339 -10.08 -35.15 -22.70
C GLY A 339 -9.56 -35.93 -21.48
N ALA A 340 -8.51 -35.44 -20.81
CA ALA A 340 -8.01 -36.05 -19.58
C ALA A 340 -8.86 -35.66 -18.36
N THR A 341 -9.15 -36.63 -17.49
CA THR A 341 -9.83 -36.39 -16.21
C THR A 341 -8.79 -36.08 -15.12
N PHE A 342 -8.98 -34.98 -14.40
CA PHE A 342 -8.19 -34.63 -13.22
C PHE A 342 -9.08 -34.63 -11.97
N PRO A 343 -8.54 -35.02 -10.80
CA PRO A 343 -9.26 -35.03 -9.51
C PRO A 343 -9.49 -33.63 -8.91
N TYR A 344 -9.19 -32.57 -9.66
CA TYR A 344 -9.42 -31.18 -9.29
C TYR A 344 -9.54 -30.30 -10.55
N TYR A 345 -10.05 -29.08 -10.36
CA TYR A 345 -10.12 -28.03 -11.37
C TYR A 345 -9.79 -26.68 -10.75
N VAL A 346 -9.08 -25.82 -11.48
CA VAL A 346 -8.70 -24.48 -11.03
C VAL A 346 -9.38 -23.44 -11.93
N ASP A 347 -10.23 -22.60 -11.34
CA ASP A 347 -10.97 -21.56 -12.04
C ASP A 347 -10.69 -20.17 -11.47
N LEU A 348 -9.65 -19.53 -11.99
CA LEU A 348 -9.29 -18.17 -11.62
C LEU A 348 -10.26 -17.11 -12.17
N ARG A 349 -11.32 -17.46 -12.90
CA ARG A 349 -12.26 -16.46 -13.45
C ARG A 349 -13.10 -15.78 -12.37
N GLN A 350 -13.30 -16.44 -11.23
CA GLN A 350 -14.12 -15.90 -10.13
C GLN A 350 -13.41 -14.81 -9.32
N ILE A 351 -12.07 -14.69 -9.41
CA ILE A 351 -11.29 -13.70 -8.65
C ILE A 351 -11.76 -12.26 -8.93
N ILE A 352 -12.26 -11.98 -10.14
CA ILE A 352 -12.72 -10.65 -10.56
C ILE A 352 -13.93 -10.17 -9.76
N SER A 353 -14.67 -11.09 -9.12
CA SER A 353 -15.80 -10.78 -8.25
C SER A 353 -15.38 -10.43 -6.81
N ASN A 354 -14.09 -10.56 -6.47
CA ASN A 354 -13.53 -10.12 -5.19
C ASN A 354 -12.37 -9.12 -5.41
N PRO A 355 -12.66 -7.80 -5.46
CA PRO A 355 -11.65 -6.79 -5.78
C PRO A 355 -10.43 -6.77 -4.85
N GLN A 356 -10.60 -7.09 -3.56
CA GLN A 356 -9.49 -7.11 -2.59
C GLN A 356 -8.51 -8.25 -2.86
N VAL A 357 -9.02 -9.48 -3.04
CA VAL A 357 -8.19 -10.63 -3.41
C VAL A 357 -7.60 -10.44 -4.81
N PHE A 358 -8.37 -9.89 -5.75
CA PHE A 358 -7.88 -9.56 -7.08
C PHE A 358 -6.73 -8.55 -7.04
N HIS A 359 -6.81 -7.51 -6.21
CA HIS A 359 -5.70 -6.56 -6.05
C HIS A 359 -4.43 -7.23 -5.51
N LYS A 360 -4.53 -8.13 -4.52
CA LYS A 360 -3.38 -8.94 -4.06
C LYS A 360 -2.77 -9.79 -5.17
N ILE A 361 -3.60 -10.37 -6.06
CA ILE A 361 -3.13 -11.10 -7.25
C ILE A 361 -2.35 -10.17 -8.18
N LEU A 362 -2.87 -8.96 -8.47
CA LEU A 362 -2.18 -7.98 -9.32
C LEU A 362 -0.80 -7.58 -8.78
N LEU A 363 -0.68 -7.37 -7.46
CA LEU A 363 0.61 -7.10 -6.82
C LEU A 363 1.60 -8.27 -6.98
N ALA A 364 1.13 -9.50 -6.81
CA ALA A 364 1.97 -10.69 -6.95
C ALA A 364 2.42 -10.92 -8.41
N TYR A 365 1.61 -10.55 -9.41
CA TYR A 365 2.04 -10.45 -10.82
C TYR A 365 3.07 -9.33 -11.02
N ALA A 366 2.83 -8.15 -10.43
CA ALA A 366 3.70 -6.98 -10.57
C ALA A 366 5.13 -7.29 -10.10
N ASP A 367 5.30 -7.98 -8.96
CA ASP A 367 6.61 -8.39 -8.45
C ASP A 367 7.38 -9.31 -9.43
N ARG A 368 6.69 -10.11 -10.26
CA ARG A 368 7.32 -10.98 -11.30
C ARG A 368 7.55 -10.26 -12.63
N VAL A 369 6.82 -9.19 -12.89
CA VAL A 369 6.95 -8.36 -14.10
C VAL A 369 7.99 -7.25 -13.92
N ALA A 370 8.19 -6.76 -12.69
CA ALA A 370 9.14 -5.70 -12.35
C ALA A 370 10.59 -5.88 -12.84
N PRO A 371 11.22 -7.09 -12.84
CA PRO A 371 12.57 -7.26 -13.36
C PRO A 371 12.65 -7.35 -14.90
N LEU A 372 11.53 -7.33 -15.62
CA LEU A 372 11.47 -7.51 -17.07
C LEU A 372 11.53 -6.16 -17.81
N THR A 373 12.16 -6.14 -18.98
CA THR A 373 12.23 -4.96 -19.87
C THR A 373 11.33 -5.17 -21.07
N PHE A 374 10.31 -4.33 -21.23
CA PHE A 374 9.29 -4.43 -22.28
C PHE A 374 8.54 -3.11 -22.50
N ASP A 375 7.85 -3.03 -23.65
CA ASP A 375 7.06 -1.88 -24.07
C ASP A 375 5.55 -2.07 -23.79
N ARG A 376 5.04 -3.32 -23.95
CA ARG A 376 3.62 -3.67 -23.82
C ARG A 376 3.34 -4.85 -22.88
N LEU A 377 2.21 -4.82 -22.19
CA LEU A 377 1.59 -6.01 -21.61
C LEU A 377 0.61 -6.63 -22.63
N ALA A 378 0.61 -7.96 -22.76
CA ALA A 378 -0.26 -8.69 -23.68
C ALA A 378 -1.09 -9.76 -22.95
N GLY A 379 -2.35 -9.45 -22.61
CA GLY A 379 -3.24 -10.39 -21.92
C GLY A 379 -3.87 -11.43 -22.86
N ILE A 380 -3.87 -12.71 -22.48
CA ILE A 380 -4.48 -13.80 -23.28
C ILE A 380 -5.99 -13.93 -22.99
N PRO A 381 -6.89 -13.70 -23.97
CA PRO A 381 -8.33 -13.74 -23.68
C PRO A 381 -8.87 -15.16 -23.45
N TYR A 382 -9.83 -15.37 -22.54
CA TYR A 382 -10.52 -14.36 -21.72
C TYR A 382 -10.07 -14.35 -20.25
N GLY A 383 -9.40 -15.40 -19.76
CA GLY A 383 -9.15 -15.60 -18.33
C GLY A 383 -8.21 -14.57 -17.72
N SER A 384 -7.11 -14.25 -18.39
CA SER A 384 -6.13 -13.26 -17.91
C SER A 384 -6.39 -11.83 -18.40
N LEU A 385 -7.41 -11.60 -19.24
CA LEU A 385 -7.67 -10.26 -19.78
C LEU A 385 -8.01 -9.22 -18.67
N PRO A 386 -8.83 -9.54 -17.65
CA PRO A 386 -9.02 -8.65 -16.49
C PRO A 386 -7.70 -8.43 -15.74
N THR A 387 -6.93 -9.49 -15.49
CA THR A 387 -5.66 -9.46 -14.77
C THR A 387 -4.63 -8.57 -15.47
N ALA A 388 -4.46 -8.72 -16.78
CA ALA A 388 -3.59 -7.89 -17.59
C ALA A 388 -4.07 -6.42 -17.63
N THR A 389 -5.39 -6.19 -17.61
CA THR A 389 -5.96 -4.83 -17.53
C THR A 389 -5.64 -4.16 -16.19
N GLY A 390 -5.87 -4.86 -15.08
CA GLY A 390 -5.54 -4.36 -13.74
C GLY A 390 -4.04 -4.13 -13.55
N LEU A 391 -3.21 -5.02 -14.08
CA LEU A 391 -1.76 -4.91 -14.06
C LEU A 391 -1.25 -3.73 -14.91
N ALA A 392 -1.89 -3.48 -16.06
CA ALA A 392 -1.57 -2.33 -16.92
C ALA A 392 -1.87 -0.99 -16.23
N LEU A 393 -2.98 -0.90 -15.50
CA LEU A 393 -3.30 0.26 -14.68
C LEU A 393 -2.29 0.42 -13.52
N HIS A 394 -2.01 -0.65 -12.77
CA HIS A 394 -1.11 -0.62 -11.62
C HIS A 394 0.35 -0.28 -11.99
N LEU A 395 0.87 -0.86 -13.07
CA LEU A 395 2.24 -0.57 -13.56
C LEU A 395 2.32 0.71 -14.42
N ASN A 396 1.20 1.35 -14.72
CA ASN A 396 1.07 2.41 -15.73
C ASN A 396 1.74 2.04 -17.06
N ARG A 397 1.43 0.82 -17.57
CA ARG A 397 2.02 0.26 -18.80
C ARG A 397 0.95 0.03 -19.87
N PRO A 398 1.19 0.42 -21.14
CA PRO A 398 0.22 0.19 -22.19
C PRO A 398 -0.06 -1.30 -22.44
N MET A 399 -1.33 -1.64 -22.62
CA MET A 399 -1.79 -3.00 -22.87
C MET A 399 -2.21 -3.21 -24.33
N ILE A 400 -2.00 -4.43 -24.82
CA ILE A 400 -2.55 -5.01 -26.04
C ILE A 400 -3.15 -6.39 -25.72
N PHE A 401 -3.88 -7.00 -26.66
CA PHE A 401 -4.24 -8.42 -26.55
C PHE A 401 -4.48 -9.08 -27.92
N PRO A 402 -4.05 -10.33 -28.14
CA PRO A 402 -4.40 -11.09 -29.34
C PRO A 402 -5.88 -11.52 -29.27
N ARG A 403 -6.68 -11.19 -30.29
CA ARG A 403 -8.09 -11.61 -30.34
C ARG A 403 -8.19 -13.14 -30.40
N LYS A 404 -9.16 -13.71 -29.70
CA LYS A 404 -9.45 -15.16 -29.77
C LYS A 404 -9.92 -15.54 -31.19
N GLU A 405 -10.86 -14.77 -31.73
CA GLU A 405 -11.50 -14.98 -33.04
C GLU A 405 -11.22 -13.80 -34.00
N VAL A 406 -11.11 -14.09 -35.29
CA VAL A 406 -10.98 -13.07 -36.35
C VAL A 406 -12.36 -12.74 -36.88
N LYS A 407 -12.81 -11.48 -36.74
CA LYS A 407 -14.09 -11.03 -37.31
C LYS A 407 -14.03 -11.06 -38.85
N ALA A 408 -15.05 -11.64 -39.48
CA ALA A 408 -15.19 -11.70 -40.94
C ALA A 408 -15.36 -10.32 -41.61
N HIS A 409 -15.73 -9.28 -40.84
CA HIS A 409 -16.01 -7.93 -41.33
C HIS A 409 -15.32 -6.88 -40.46
N GLY A 410 -14.79 -5.82 -41.09
CA GLY A 410 -14.00 -4.76 -40.46
C GLY A 410 -12.50 -4.86 -40.78
N THR A 411 -11.65 -4.19 -40.00
CA THR A 411 -10.21 -4.02 -40.25
C THR A 411 -9.34 -5.30 -40.09
N GLN A 412 -9.96 -6.47 -39.93
CA GLN A 412 -9.31 -7.80 -39.77
C GLN A 412 -8.16 -7.89 -38.75
N ARG A 413 -8.04 -6.92 -37.82
CA ARG A 413 -6.97 -6.88 -36.81
C ARG A 413 -6.95 -8.15 -35.96
N VAL A 414 -5.78 -8.77 -35.86
CA VAL A 414 -5.52 -9.96 -35.05
C VAL A 414 -5.20 -9.59 -33.60
N VAL A 415 -4.67 -8.39 -33.37
CA VAL A 415 -4.30 -7.83 -32.06
C VAL A 415 -5.05 -6.51 -31.84
N GLU A 416 -5.51 -6.29 -30.61
CA GLU A 416 -6.17 -5.06 -30.15
C GLU A 416 -5.21 -4.20 -29.32
N GLY A 417 -5.48 -2.89 -29.29
CA GLY A 417 -4.59 -1.88 -28.74
C GLY A 417 -3.65 -1.28 -29.81
N ASN A 418 -2.94 -0.21 -29.43
CA ASN A 418 -1.97 0.46 -30.30
C ASN A 418 -0.57 -0.07 -30.00
N PHE A 419 0.22 -0.35 -31.04
CA PHE A 419 1.61 -0.80 -30.94
C PHE A 419 2.38 -0.48 -32.23
N THR A 420 3.70 -0.54 -32.15
CA THR A 420 4.64 -0.39 -33.28
C THR A 420 5.36 -1.71 -33.53
N PRO A 421 5.50 -2.19 -34.78
CA PRO A 421 6.34 -3.35 -35.07
C PRO A 421 7.77 -3.16 -34.57
N GLY A 422 8.32 -4.17 -33.90
CA GLY A 422 9.61 -4.14 -33.21
C GLY A 422 9.51 -3.91 -31.69
N GLU A 423 8.38 -3.40 -31.17
CA GLU A 423 8.12 -3.31 -29.73
C GLU A 423 8.12 -4.71 -29.07
N THR A 424 8.57 -4.75 -27.82
CA THR A 424 8.65 -5.97 -27.00
C THR A 424 7.43 -6.08 -26.09
N ALA A 425 6.78 -7.24 -26.07
CA ALA A 425 5.61 -7.52 -25.25
C ALA A 425 5.88 -8.65 -24.24
N VAL A 426 5.45 -8.45 -22.99
CA VAL A 426 5.33 -9.51 -21.99
C VAL A 426 3.91 -10.07 -22.04
N VAL A 427 3.78 -11.38 -22.19
CA VAL A 427 2.48 -12.04 -22.20
C VAL A 427 2.03 -12.32 -20.77
N VAL A 428 0.75 -12.11 -20.50
CA VAL A 428 0.09 -12.41 -19.22
C VAL A 428 -0.96 -13.48 -19.47
N ASP A 429 -0.89 -14.62 -18.79
CA ASP A 429 -1.87 -15.72 -18.89
C ASP A 429 -2.27 -16.24 -17.49
N ASP A 430 -3.42 -16.89 -17.35
CA ASP A 430 -3.97 -17.21 -16.02
C ASP A 430 -3.29 -18.45 -15.38
N ILE A 431 -3.31 -19.58 -16.09
CA ILE A 431 -2.79 -20.86 -15.61
C ILE A 431 -1.97 -21.54 -16.72
N LEU A 432 -0.71 -21.82 -16.44
CA LEU A 432 0.16 -22.58 -17.34
C LEU A 432 -0.08 -24.08 -17.16
N ILE A 433 -1.05 -24.62 -17.90
CA ILE A 433 -1.26 -26.08 -18.03
C ILE A 433 -0.36 -26.62 -19.15
N SER A 434 -0.87 -26.76 -20.38
CA SER A 434 -0.08 -27.31 -21.49
C SER A 434 0.87 -26.30 -22.16
N GLY A 435 0.61 -24.99 -21.97
CA GLY A 435 1.24 -23.88 -22.68
C GLY A 435 0.62 -23.54 -24.05
N LYS A 436 -0.38 -24.32 -24.52
CA LYS A 436 -0.95 -24.15 -25.86
C LYS A 436 -1.57 -22.77 -26.10
N SER A 437 -2.41 -22.29 -25.18
CA SER A 437 -3.08 -20.98 -25.27
C SER A 437 -2.08 -19.83 -25.37
N ALA A 438 -1.08 -19.80 -24.49
CA ALA A 438 0.01 -18.84 -24.53
C ALA A 438 0.77 -18.89 -25.86
N ILE A 439 1.17 -20.07 -26.35
CA ILE A 439 1.89 -20.24 -27.63
C ILE A 439 1.05 -19.72 -28.82
N GLU A 440 -0.25 -20.01 -28.86
CA GLU A 440 -1.14 -19.49 -29.91
C GLU A 440 -1.33 -17.97 -29.83
N GLY A 441 -1.38 -17.42 -28.62
CA GLY A 441 -1.40 -15.97 -28.38
C GLY A 441 -0.10 -15.27 -28.80
N ILE A 442 1.04 -15.86 -28.46
CA ILE A 442 2.38 -15.38 -28.85
C ILE A 442 2.50 -15.32 -30.37
N GLY A 443 2.18 -16.41 -31.08
CA GLY A 443 2.25 -16.43 -32.55
C GLY A 443 1.36 -15.36 -33.21
N LYS A 444 0.23 -14.99 -32.60
CA LYS A 444 -0.61 -13.87 -33.07
C LYS A 444 0.08 -12.51 -32.88
N LEU A 445 0.79 -12.31 -31.76
CA LEU A 445 1.56 -11.08 -31.50
C LEU A 445 2.78 -10.97 -32.43
N GLU A 446 3.52 -12.07 -32.61
CA GLU A 446 4.67 -12.12 -33.53
C GLU A 446 4.26 -11.91 -34.99
N SER A 447 3.08 -12.41 -35.40
CA SER A 447 2.59 -12.21 -36.78
C SER A 447 2.31 -10.74 -37.16
N VAL A 448 2.16 -9.85 -36.17
CA VAL A 448 2.05 -8.40 -36.37
C VAL A 448 3.37 -7.64 -36.08
N GLY A 449 4.48 -8.36 -35.94
CA GLY A 449 5.84 -7.81 -35.81
C GLY A 449 6.25 -7.45 -34.39
N LEU A 450 5.52 -7.86 -33.36
CA LEU A 450 5.96 -7.72 -31.97
C LEU A 450 7.00 -8.78 -31.61
N ARG A 451 7.83 -8.49 -30.61
CA ARG A 451 8.78 -9.45 -30.03
C ARG A 451 8.25 -9.93 -28.69
N VAL A 452 8.19 -11.24 -28.47
CA VAL A 452 7.85 -11.80 -27.16
C VAL A 452 9.01 -12.61 -26.62
N THR A 453 9.48 -12.26 -25.43
CA THR A 453 10.57 -12.97 -24.73
C THR A 453 10.11 -13.65 -23.45
N ASP A 454 9.04 -13.14 -22.83
CA ASP A 454 8.62 -13.52 -21.49
C ASP A 454 7.10 -13.70 -21.39
N LEU A 455 6.71 -14.77 -20.70
CA LEU A 455 5.36 -15.08 -20.27
C LEU A 455 5.31 -15.03 -18.74
N VAL A 456 4.33 -14.34 -18.17
CA VAL A 456 4.04 -14.33 -16.74
C VAL A 456 2.66 -14.94 -16.49
N VAL A 457 2.59 -15.89 -15.56
CA VAL A 457 1.35 -16.60 -15.18
C VAL A 457 1.11 -16.59 -13.68
N PHE A 458 -0.15 -16.73 -13.27
CA PHE A 458 -0.44 -16.82 -11.83
C PHE A 458 -0.07 -18.20 -11.28
N ILE A 459 -0.53 -19.27 -11.92
CA ILE A 459 -0.32 -20.64 -11.46
C ILE A 459 0.39 -21.45 -12.55
N ASP A 460 1.53 -22.03 -12.23
CA ASP A 460 2.11 -23.12 -13.01
C ASP A 460 1.62 -24.47 -12.49
N HIS A 461 1.04 -25.24 -13.41
CA HIS A 461 0.50 -26.57 -13.16
C HIS A 461 1.59 -27.66 -13.27
N ASN A 462 2.84 -27.27 -13.54
CA ASN A 462 4.05 -28.09 -13.56
C ASN A 462 4.06 -29.28 -14.55
N THR A 463 3.20 -29.26 -15.58
CA THR A 463 3.07 -30.36 -16.57
C THR A 463 4.15 -30.35 -17.67
N GLY A 464 5.36 -29.89 -17.37
CA GLY A 464 6.46 -29.74 -18.34
C GLY A 464 6.27 -28.60 -19.36
N ALA A 465 5.43 -27.61 -19.06
CA ALA A 465 5.09 -26.53 -20.00
C ALA A 465 6.15 -25.43 -20.09
N LYS A 466 6.88 -25.18 -19.00
CA LYS A 466 8.01 -24.25 -18.97
C LYS A 466 9.09 -24.69 -19.95
N GLU A 467 9.37 -26.00 -20.01
CA GLU A 467 10.34 -26.64 -20.90
C GLU A 467 9.90 -26.53 -22.36
N ARG A 468 8.60 -26.75 -22.64
CA ARG A 468 8.02 -26.58 -23.99
C ARG A 468 8.08 -25.13 -24.48
N LEU A 469 7.97 -24.15 -23.58
CA LEU A 469 8.13 -22.73 -23.88
C LEU A 469 9.61 -22.35 -24.06
N ALA A 470 10.49 -22.82 -23.18
CA ALA A 470 11.93 -22.61 -23.24
C ALA A 470 12.56 -23.20 -24.52
N ALA A 471 12.11 -24.38 -24.95
CA ALA A 471 12.52 -24.98 -26.22
C ALA A 471 12.11 -24.17 -27.47
N LYS A 472 11.20 -23.20 -27.32
CA LYS A 472 10.81 -22.23 -28.35
C LYS A 472 11.43 -20.84 -28.13
N GLY A 473 12.27 -20.66 -27.11
CA GLY A 473 12.95 -19.40 -26.78
C GLY A 473 12.22 -18.50 -25.79
N TYR A 474 11.08 -18.93 -25.23
CA TYR A 474 10.31 -18.11 -24.28
C TYR A 474 10.67 -18.42 -22.82
N ARG A 475 10.87 -17.39 -22.02
CA ARG A 475 11.01 -17.51 -20.56
C ARG A 475 9.63 -17.47 -19.91
N SER A 476 9.41 -18.29 -18.90
CA SER A 476 8.12 -18.40 -18.21
C SER A 476 8.27 -18.19 -16.70
N HIS A 477 7.57 -17.20 -16.17
CA HIS A 477 7.61 -16.79 -14.77
C HIS A 477 6.23 -17.08 -14.14
N ALA A 478 6.18 -17.85 -13.06
CA ALA A 478 4.93 -18.24 -12.43
C ALA A 478 4.87 -17.74 -11.00
N VAL A 479 3.81 -17.02 -10.61
CA VAL A 479 3.65 -16.48 -9.25
C VAL A 479 3.60 -17.61 -8.22
N LEU A 480 2.81 -18.65 -8.50
CA LEU A 480 2.64 -19.85 -7.71
C LEU A 480 2.88 -21.09 -8.56
N THR A 481 3.31 -22.18 -7.93
CA THR A 481 3.23 -23.54 -8.44
C THR A 481 2.09 -24.28 -7.75
N LEU A 482 1.55 -25.32 -8.40
CA LEU A 482 0.54 -26.18 -7.79
C LEU A 482 1.06 -26.91 -6.53
N GLY A 483 2.36 -27.23 -6.51
CA GLY A 483 3.04 -27.79 -5.34
C GLY A 483 3.00 -26.85 -4.12
N GLU A 484 3.35 -25.58 -4.28
CA GLU A 484 3.29 -24.56 -3.21
C GLU A 484 1.85 -24.34 -2.69
N ILE A 485 0.87 -24.40 -3.60
CA ILE A 485 -0.56 -24.34 -3.27
C ILE A 485 -0.95 -25.54 -2.38
N ALA A 486 -0.56 -26.75 -2.78
CA ALA A 486 -0.86 -27.98 -2.04
C ALA A 486 -0.24 -27.95 -0.64
N ASP A 487 1.05 -27.62 -0.54
CA ASP A 487 1.79 -27.54 0.73
C ASP A 487 1.14 -26.54 1.69
N THR A 488 0.77 -25.37 1.17
CA THR A 488 0.13 -24.30 1.96
C THR A 488 -1.26 -24.71 2.45
N LEU A 489 -2.11 -25.26 1.57
CA LEU A 489 -3.48 -25.65 1.94
C LEU A 489 -3.50 -26.83 2.92
N PHE A 490 -2.55 -27.76 2.79
CA PHE A 490 -2.41 -28.87 3.73
C PHE A 490 -1.93 -28.38 5.11
N ALA A 491 -0.91 -27.51 5.16
CA ALA A 491 -0.46 -26.88 6.40
C ALA A 491 -1.55 -26.00 7.07
N ALA A 492 -2.42 -25.37 6.27
CA ALA A 492 -3.58 -24.62 6.74
C ALA A 492 -4.78 -25.50 7.15
N ASN A 493 -4.68 -26.83 7.07
CA ASN A 493 -5.77 -27.79 7.29
C ASN A 493 -7.02 -27.54 6.44
N LYS A 494 -6.85 -26.96 5.24
CA LYS A 494 -7.93 -26.66 4.28
C LYS A 494 -8.25 -27.84 3.36
N ILE A 495 -7.29 -28.74 3.14
CA ILE A 495 -7.44 -29.95 2.30
C ILE A 495 -6.97 -31.19 3.06
N ALA A 496 -7.59 -32.35 2.75
CA ALA A 496 -7.21 -33.64 3.30
C ALA A 496 -6.06 -34.30 2.51
N GLU A 497 -5.43 -35.33 3.09
CA GLU A 497 -4.31 -36.07 2.48
C GLU A 497 -4.58 -36.58 1.04
N PRO A 498 -5.78 -37.09 0.67
CA PRO A 498 -6.07 -37.45 -0.72
C PRO A 498 -6.07 -36.26 -1.69
N GLN A 499 -6.54 -35.10 -1.23
CA GLN A 499 -6.58 -33.85 -2.01
C GLN A 499 -5.19 -33.24 -2.16
N TYR A 500 -4.37 -33.29 -1.10
CA TYR A 500 -2.96 -32.92 -1.14
C TYR A 500 -2.18 -33.79 -2.15
N THR A 501 -2.36 -35.11 -2.05
CA THR A 501 -1.75 -36.07 -2.99
C THR A 501 -2.22 -35.83 -4.43
N ALA A 502 -3.50 -35.53 -4.63
CA ALA A 502 -4.07 -35.22 -5.95
C ALA A 502 -3.41 -34.00 -6.63
N LEU A 503 -3.13 -32.93 -5.87
CA LEU A 503 -2.40 -31.76 -6.40
C LEU A 503 -0.91 -32.07 -6.63
N LYS A 504 -0.26 -32.81 -5.72
CA LYS A 504 1.18 -33.16 -5.80
C LYS A 504 1.52 -34.23 -6.83
N ALA A 505 0.58 -35.09 -7.22
CA ALA A 505 0.83 -36.20 -8.15
C ALA A 505 1.34 -35.77 -9.54
N ILE A 506 1.26 -34.48 -9.86
CA ILE A 506 1.64 -33.91 -11.15
C ILE A 506 3.01 -33.19 -11.10
N ASP A 507 3.62 -33.02 -9.91
CA ASP A 507 5.03 -32.64 -9.77
C ASP A 507 6.01 -33.78 -10.12
N HIS A 508 5.50 -34.97 -10.48
CA HIS A 508 6.27 -36.22 -10.65
C HIS A 508 5.97 -36.99 -11.96
N ALA A 509 5.34 -36.36 -12.95
CA ALA A 509 4.96 -36.96 -14.24
C ALA A 509 5.40 -36.10 -15.44
#